data_AF-A0A016QMA5-F1
#
_entry.id   AF-A0A016QMA5-F1
#
_cell.length_a   1.000
_cell.length_b   1.000
_cell.length_c   1.000
_cell.angle_alpha   90.00
_cell.angle_beta   90.00
_cell.angle_gamma   90.00
#
_symmetry.space_group_name_H-M   'P 1'
#
loop_
_entity.id
_entity.type
_entity.pdbx_description
1 polymer ?
#
loop_
_entity_poly.entity_id
_entity_poly.type
_entity_poly.pdbx_seq_one_letter_code
_entity_poly.pdbx_strand_id
1 'polypeptide(L)'
;MIQSHLKTVLEGNGVKTAVLLRAIQTRYGDKAISQPTLYKVVNGENGMPDARTVEQVMHALVDVTGKTFALGEVFTWKPDREARP
;
A
#
# COMPACT_ATOMS: atom_id res chain seq x y z
N MET A 1 -4.01 15.99 2.41
CA MET A 1 -3.61 15.07 1.30
C MET A 1 -2.87 13.83 1.85
N ILE A 2 -3.21 12.63 1.40
CA ILE A 2 -2.59 11.38 1.92
C ILE A 2 -1.49 10.92 0.97
N GLN A 3 -0.31 10.59 1.52
CA GLN A 3 0.84 10.11 0.74
C GLN A 3 1.07 8.63 1.02
N SER A 4 1.13 7.83 -0.05
CA SER A 4 1.58 6.44 0.03
C SER A 4 3.10 6.40 0.01
N HIS A 5 3.70 5.71 0.98
CA HIS A 5 5.12 5.39 1.03
C HIS A 5 5.39 3.95 0.61
N LEU A 6 4.38 3.24 0.11
CA LEU A 6 4.46 1.83 -0.24
C LEU A 6 5.62 1.54 -1.21
N LYS A 7 5.85 2.42 -2.19
CA LYS A 7 7.00 2.28 -3.10
C LYS A 7 8.34 2.25 -2.34
N THR A 8 8.56 3.19 -1.44
CA THR A 8 9.79 3.26 -0.63
C THR A 8 9.93 2.05 0.29
N VAL A 9 8.83 1.58 0.88
CA VAL A 9 8.82 0.38 1.73
C VAL A 9 9.20 -0.87 0.92
N LEU A 10 8.66 -1.01 -0.29
CA LEU A 10 8.98 -2.10 -1.20
C LEU A 10 10.45 -2.07 -1.62
N GLU A 11 10.94 -0.92 -2.08
CA GLU A 11 12.34 -0.73 -2.48
C GLU A 11 13.31 -1.00 -1.31
N GLY A 12 13.01 -0.50 -0.11
CA GLY A 12 13.81 -0.71 1.08
C GLY A 12 13.88 -2.16 1.58
N ASN A 13 12.94 -3.01 1.17
CA ASN A 13 12.96 -4.45 1.46
C ASN A 13 13.33 -5.31 0.23
N GLY A 14 13.75 -4.68 -0.89
CA GLY A 14 14.10 -5.41 -2.12
C GLY A 14 12.93 -6.14 -2.78
N VAL A 15 11.69 -5.72 -2.50
CA VAL A 15 10.47 -6.35 -3.01
C VAL A 15 9.99 -5.60 -4.25
N LYS A 16 9.70 -6.33 -5.32
CA LYS A 16 9.08 -5.75 -6.53
C LYS A 16 7.56 -5.68 -6.39
N THR A 17 6.92 -4.66 -6.96
CA THR A 17 5.46 -4.53 -6.99
C THR A 17 4.75 -5.77 -7.53
N ALA A 18 5.32 -6.44 -8.54
CA ALA A 18 4.76 -7.68 -9.09
C ALA A 18 4.75 -8.85 -8.07
N VAL A 19 5.73 -8.89 -7.16
CA VAL A 19 5.78 -9.89 -6.08
C VAL A 19 4.67 -9.61 -5.07
N LEU A 20 4.49 -8.35 -4.69
CA LEU A 20 3.39 -7.93 -3.81
C LEU A 20 2.03 -8.26 -4.44
N LEU A 21 1.82 -7.94 -5.72
CA LEU A 21 0.59 -8.27 -6.45
C LEU A 21 0.30 -9.78 -6.41
N ARG A 22 1.32 -10.61 -6.64
CA ARG A 22 1.18 -12.06 -6.62
C ARG A 22 0.82 -12.57 -5.22
N ALA A 23 1.39 -11.99 -4.15
CA ALA A 23 1.03 -12.35 -2.78
C ALA A 23 -0.43 -12.00 -2.47
N ILE A 24 -0.90 -10.82 -2.89
CA ILE A 24 -2.32 -10.43 -2.79
C ILE A 24 -3.20 -11.44 -3.52
N GLN A 25 -2.88 -11.76 -4.77
CA GLN A 25 -3.67 -12.70 -5.58
C GLN A 25 -3.69 -14.11 -4.98
N THR A 26 -2.56 -14.57 -4.46
CA THR A 26 -2.45 -15.89 -3.81
C THR A 26 -3.33 -15.98 -2.57
N ARG A 27 -3.39 -14.90 -1.78
CA ARG A 27 -4.15 -14.86 -0.53
C ARG A 27 -5.65 -14.65 -0.73
N TYR A 28 -6.02 -13.75 -1.64
CA TYR A 28 -7.41 -13.28 -1.78
C TYR A 28 -8.15 -13.86 -2.98
N GLY A 29 -7.46 -14.52 -3.92
CA GLY A 29 -8.07 -15.09 -5.12
C GLY A 29 -8.92 -14.06 -5.87
N ASP A 30 -10.19 -14.39 -6.10
CA ASP A 30 -11.17 -13.52 -6.77
C ASP A 30 -11.43 -12.19 -6.04
N LYS A 31 -11.10 -12.12 -4.75
CA LYS A 31 -11.22 -10.90 -3.93
C LYS A 31 -9.96 -10.03 -3.96
N ALA A 32 -8.93 -10.40 -4.70
CA ALA A 32 -7.72 -9.58 -4.81
C ALA A 32 -8.01 -8.22 -5.46
N ILE A 33 -7.33 -7.17 -4.98
CA ILE A 33 -7.32 -5.89 -5.69
C ILE A 33 -6.70 -6.05 -7.08
N SER A 34 -7.18 -5.24 -8.02
CA SER A 34 -6.67 -5.26 -9.40
C SER A 34 -5.24 -4.72 -9.48
N GLN A 35 -4.49 -5.14 -10.50
CA GLN A 35 -3.16 -4.59 -10.78
C GLN A 35 -3.18 -3.05 -10.93
N PRO A 36 -4.09 -2.43 -11.73
CA PRO A 36 -4.17 -0.97 -11.80
C PRO A 36 -4.40 -0.30 -10.44
N THR A 37 -5.23 -0.89 -9.58
CA THR A 37 -5.45 -0.40 -8.21
C THR A 37 -4.14 -0.40 -7.43
N LEU A 38 -3.43 -1.53 -7.39
CA LEU A 38 -2.17 -1.61 -6.66
C LEU A 38 -1.13 -0.59 -7.16
N TYR A 39 -1.01 -0.41 -8.48
CA TYR A 39 -0.04 0.54 -9.04
C TYR A 39 -0.34 1.97 -8.64
N LYS A 40 -1.61 2.38 -8.65
CA LYS A 40 -2.02 3.69 -8.13
C LYS A 40 -1.62 3.87 -6.67
N VAL A 41 -1.86 2.84 -5.85
CA VAL A 41 -1.47 2.85 -4.43
C VAL A 41 0.05 2.96 -4.27
N VAL A 42 0.83 2.19 -5.02
CA VAL A 42 2.31 2.24 -4.98
C VAL A 42 2.83 3.63 -5.37
N ASN A 43 2.24 4.24 -6.39
CA ASN A 43 2.62 5.57 -6.86
C ASN A 43 2.05 6.72 -6.01
N GLY A 44 1.17 6.43 -5.05
CA GLY A 44 0.48 7.46 -4.26
C GLY A 44 -0.53 8.29 -5.05
N GLU A 45 -1.08 7.73 -6.14
CA GLU A 45 -2.10 8.36 -6.96
C GLU A 45 -3.49 8.24 -6.30
N ASN A 46 -4.32 9.28 -6.42
CA ASN A 46 -5.73 9.34 -5.98
C ASN A 46 -6.02 9.35 -4.46
N GLY A 47 -5.05 9.60 -3.59
CA GLY A 47 -5.29 9.72 -2.15
C GLY A 47 -5.32 8.38 -1.40
N MET A 48 -6.04 8.29 -0.28
CA MET A 48 -6.03 7.07 0.55
C MET A 48 -6.70 5.91 -0.20
N PRO A 49 -6.09 4.71 -0.22
CA PRO A 49 -6.78 3.52 -0.65
C PRO A 49 -7.94 3.22 0.30
N ASP A 50 -8.99 2.56 -0.21
CA ASP A 50 -10.06 2.07 0.66
C ASP A 50 -9.53 1.04 1.68
N ALA A 51 -10.30 0.83 2.77
CA ALA A 51 -9.89 -0.03 3.87
C ALA A 51 -9.54 -1.46 3.40
N ARG A 52 -10.27 -1.99 2.40
CA ARG A 52 -9.99 -3.30 1.80
C ARG A 52 -8.62 -3.31 1.12
N THR A 53 -8.31 -2.29 0.33
CA THR A 53 -7.04 -2.18 -0.38
C THR A 53 -5.88 -2.05 0.61
N VAL A 54 -6.05 -1.25 1.66
CA VAL A 54 -5.08 -1.12 2.75
C VAL A 54 -4.82 -2.48 3.40
N GLU A 55 -5.87 -3.18 3.84
CA GLU A 55 -5.77 -4.50 4.48
C GLU A 55 -5.01 -5.50 3.60
N GLN A 56 -5.37 -5.59 2.32
CA GLN A 56 -4.73 -6.53 1.40
C GLN A 56 -3.25 -6.24 1.18
N VAL A 57 -2.89 -4.95 1.06
CA VAL A 57 -1.49 -4.51 0.93
C VAL A 57 -0.71 -4.82 2.21
N MET A 58 -1.25 -4.52 3.38
CA MET A 58 -0.56 -4.74 4.65
C MET A 58 -0.31 -6.23 4.90
N HIS A 59 -1.30 -7.10 4.66
CA HIS A 59 -1.10 -8.54 4.77
C HIS A 59 -0.09 -9.07 3.76
N ALA A 60 -0.16 -8.63 2.50
CA ALA A 60 0.79 -9.06 1.49
C ALA A 60 2.22 -8.59 1.80
N LEU A 61 2.39 -7.41 2.39
CA LEU A 61 3.70 -6.94 2.87
C LEU A 61 4.29 -7.88 3.92
N VAL A 62 3.47 -8.35 4.88
CA VAL A 62 3.92 -9.34 5.87
C VAL A 62 4.31 -10.64 5.16
N ASP A 63 3.49 -11.12 4.23
CA ASP A 63 3.74 -12.38 3.51
C ASP A 63 5.03 -12.34 2.67
N VAL A 64 5.39 -11.20 2.07
CA VAL A 64 6.57 -11.07 1.20
C VAL A 64 7.85 -10.61 1.91
N THR A 65 7.73 -9.97 3.08
CA THR A 65 8.89 -9.45 3.83
C THR A 65 9.17 -10.20 5.13
N GLY A 66 8.19 -10.94 5.65
CA GLY A 66 8.22 -11.53 7.00
C GLY A 66 8.15 -10.50 8.13
N LYS A 67 7.91 -9.22 7.84
CA LYS A 67 7.90 -8.12 8.83
C LYS A 67 6.51 -7.53 8.97
N THR A 68 6.18 -7.12 10.19
CA THR A 68 4.97 -6.33 10.45
C THR A 68 5.30 -4.85 10.32
N PHE A 69 4.45 -4.11 9.63
CA PHE A 69 4.55 -2.65 9.48
C PHE A 69 3.36 -1.99 10.16
N ALA A 70 3.59 -0.84 10.79
CA ALA A 70 2.51 0.03 11.22
C ALA A 70 1.88 0.74 10.01
N LEU A 71 0.58 1.01 10.09
CA LEU A 71 -0.14 1.68 9.01
C LEU A 71 0.52 3.02 8.61
N GLY A 72 0.97 3.79 9.60
CA GLY A 72 1.64 5.08 9.40
C GLY A 72 3.01 5.01 8.71
N GLU A 73 3.66 3.85 8.68
CA GLU A 73 4.92 3.66 7.96
C GLU A 73 4.69 3.47 6.46
N VAL A 74 3.54 2.92 6.09
CA VAL A 74 3.17 2.63 4.70
C VAL A 74 2.30 3.73 4.12
N PHE A 75 1.40 4.29 4.92
CA PHE A 75 0.43 5.29 4.53
C PHE A 75 0.43 6.45 5.53
N THR A 76 0.82 7.63 5.08
CA THR A 76 0.83 8.83 5.93
C THR A 76 -0.34 9.73 5.59
N TRP A 77 -1.16 10.05 6.59
CA TRP A 77 -2.11 11.15 6.50
C TRP A 77 -1.38 12.47 6.74
N LYS A 78 -1.27 13.32 5.71
CA LYS A 78 -1.00 14.74 5.96
C LYS A 78 -2.36 15.44 6.08
N PRO A 79 -2.66 16.07 7.23
CA PRO A 79 -3.68 17.11 7.25
C PRO A 79 -3.30 18.07 6.14
N ASP A 80 -4.24 18.43 5.27
CA ASP A 80 -4.04 19.66 4.50
C ASP A 80 -3.80 20.73 5.57
N ARG A 81 -2.60 21.33 5.54
CA ARG A 81 -2.30 22.45 6.42
C ARG A 81 -3.53 23.34 6.36
N GLU A 82 -4.17 23.52 7.51
CA GLU A 82 -5.21 24.51 7.72
C GLU A 82 -4.78 25.74 6.92
N ALA A 83 -5.63 26.13 5.97
CA ALA A 83 -5.60 27.47 5.43
C ALA A 83 -5.67 28.38 6.66
N ARG A 84 -4.51 28.81 7.16
CA ARG A 84 -4.47 29.74 8.29
C ARG A 84 -5.09 31.04 7.75
N PRO A 85 -6.06 31.62 8.49
CA PRO A 85 -6.68 32.89 8.10
C PRO A 85 -5.67 34.02 8.01
#